data_AF-A0A2V7TUP8-F1
#
_entry.id   AF-A0A2V7TUP8-F1
#
_cell.length_a   1.000
_cell.length_b   1.000
_cell.length_c   1.000
_cell.angle_alpha   90.00
_cell.angle_beta   90.00
_cell.angle_gamma   90.00
#
_symmetry.space_group_name_H-M   'P 1'
#
loop_
_entity.id
_entity.type
_entity.pdbx_description
1 polymer ?
#
loop_
_entity_poly.entity_id
_entity_poly.type
_entity_poly.pdbx_seq_one_letter_code
_entity_poly.pdbx_strand_id
1 'polypeptide(L)'
;MARRASLVLLLVGVLLALPPLAHASPPDPTWIGAGFFDDADHDDVVLAITSAVSVIESGVAHAVEPVAVCLGLIKLAGPKPLPAGPLESVSTRAPPQHPS
;
A
#
# COMPACT_ATOMS: atom_id res chain seq x y z
N MET A 1 22.88 13.20 -37.62
CA MET A 1 23.78 13.08 -36.44
C MET A 1 23.56 14.20 -35.43
N ALA A 2 23.68 15.48 -35.82
CA ALA A 2 23.55 16.63 -34.90
C ALA A 2 22.26 16.65 -34.05
N ARG A 3 21.07 16.42 -34.64
CA ARG A 3 19.80 16.36 -33.89
C ARG A 3 19.77 15.29 -32.79
N ARG A 4 20.35 14.11 -33.06
CA ARG A 4 20.43 13.03 -32.06
C ARG A 4 21.36 13.43 -30.92
N ALA A 5 22.51 14.03 -31.25
CA ALA A 5 23.44 14.54 -30.24
C ALA A 5 22.81 15.63 -29.37
N SER A 6 22.04 16.56 -29.95
CA SER A 6 21.31 17.58 -29.20
C SER A 6 20.26 16.99 -28.27
N LEU A 7 19.51 15.96 -28.71
CA LEU A 7 18.54 15.27 -27.86
C LEU A 7 19.22 14.53 -26.70
N VAL A 8 20.35 13.88 -26.96
CA VAL A 8 21.13 13.21 -25.91
C VAL A 8 21.65 14.21 -24.89
N LEU A 9 22.21 15.34 -25.32
CA LEU A 9 22.65 16.42 -24.44
C LEU A 9 21.51 16.99 -23.60
N LEU A 10 20.35 17.23 -24.22
CA LEU A 10 19.16 17.68 -23.51
C LEU A 10 18.72 16.66 -22.45
N LEU A 11 18.65 15.38 -22.82
CA LEU A 11 18.23 14.31 -21.91
C LEU A 11 19.19 14.17 -20.73
N VAL A 12 20.50 14.16 -20.99
CA VAL A 12 21.53 14.13 -19.93
C VAL A 12 21.41 15.34 -19.03
N GLY A 13 21.25 16.54 -19.60
CA GLY A 13 21.05 17.77 -18.81
C GLY A 13 19.81 17.70 -17.92
N VAL A 14 18.68 17.23 -18.45
CA VAL A 14 17.43 17.04 -17.70
C VAL A 14 17.60 16.04 -16.57
N LEU A 15 18.22 14.89 -16.83
CA LEU A 15 18.45 13.85 -15.81
C LEU A 15 19.37 14.33 -14.67
N LEU A 16 20.35 15.19 -14.98
CA LEU A 16 21.24 15.76 -13.97
C LEU A 16 20.61 16.92 -13.20
N ALA A 17 19.75 17.72 -13.84
CA ALA A 17 19.14 18.90 -13.22
C ALA A 17 17.87 18.58 -12.42
N LEU A 18 17.12 17.54 -12.79
CA LEU A 18 15.87 17.15 -12.13
C LEU A 18 16.03 16.88 -10.62
N PRO A 19 16.99 16.06 -10.16
CA PRO A 19 17.12 15.74 -8.73
C PRO A 19 17.37 16.97 -7.84
N PRO A 20 18.37 17.84 -8.09
CA PRO A 20 18.57 19.01 -7.23
C PRO A 20 17.41 20.01 -7.29
N LEU A 21 16.71 20.14 -8.43
CA LEU A 21 15.50 20.96 -8.52
C LEU A 21 14.34 20.37 -7.70
N ALA A 22 14.16 19.05 -7.74
CA ALA A 22 13.14 18.37 -6.96
C ALA A 22 13.40 18.46 -5.45
N HIS A 23 14.68 18.45 -5.04
CA HIS A 23 15.09 18.60 -3.65
C HIS A 23 15.18 20.05 -3.17
N ALA A 24 15.17 21.05 -4.07
CA ALA A 24 15.11 22.46 -3.70
C ALA A 24 13.76 22.86 -3.08
N SER A 25 12.69 22.15 -3.45
CA SER A 25 11.43 22.13 -2.70
C SER A 25 11.50 20.99 -1.67
N PRO A 26 11.51 21.27 -0.35
CA PRO A 26 11.33 20.19 0.60
C PRO A 26 9.99 19.50 0.31
N PRO A 27 9.91 18.15 0.38
CA PRO A 27 8.64 17.44 0.32
C PRO A 27 7.67 18.06 1.34
N ASP A 28 6.40 18.19 0.96
CA ASP A 28 5.35 18.71 1.84
C ASP A 28 5.44 18.06 3.23
N PRO A 29 5.60 18.82 4.33
CA PRO A 29 5.85 18.28 5.67
C PRO A 29 4.69 17.46 6.25
N THR A 30 3.59 17.29 5.52
CA THR A 30 2.51 16.33 5.85
C THR A 30 3.04 14.94 6.25
N TRP A 31 4.20 14.51 5.75
CA TRP A 31 4.81 13.24 6.16
C TRP A 31 5.37 13.20 7.60
N ILE A 32 5.67 14.35 8.25
CA ILE A 32 6.32 14.44 9.58
C ILE A 32 5.31 14.36 10.75
N GLY A 33 4.01 14.41 10.48
CA GLY A 33 3.03 14.40 11.58
C GLY A 33 1.56 14.29 11.20
N ALA A 34 1.22 14.19 9.91
CA ALA A 34 -0.17 14.05 9.47
C ALA A 34 -0.61 12.57 9.29
N GLY A 35 0.11 11.62 9.89
CA GLY A 35 -0.28 10.21 9.87
C GLY A 35 -0.07 9.49 8.53
N PHE A 36 0.73 10.03 7.60
CA PHE A 36 0.92 9.34 6.32
C PHE A 36 1.56 7.94 6.46
N PHE A 37 2.36 7.77 7.51
CA PHE A 37 3.11 6.55 7.85
C PHE A 37 2.63 5.91 9.18
N ASP A 38 1.41 6.23 9.63
CA ASP A 38 0.89 5.75 10.92
C ASP A 38 0.10 4.43 10.85
N ASP A 39 0.04 3.81 9.66
CA ASP A 39 -0.72 2.58 9.39
C ASP A 39 -2.26 2.76 9.53
N ALA A 40 -2.77 4.00 9.50
CA ALA A 40 -4.21 4.29 9.68
C ALA A 40 -5.01 4.33 8.36
N ASP A 41 -4.61 3.57 7.32
CA ASP A 41 -5.39 3.44 6.08
C ASP A 41 -6.28 2.18 6.02
N HIS A 42 -6.36 1.45 7.14
CA HIS A 42 -7.28 0.34 7.37
C HIS A 42 -7.04 -0.92 6.52
N ASP A 43 -5.83 -1.11 5.99
CA ASP A 43 -5.47 -2.35 5.31
C ASP A 43 -5.49 -3.56 6.26
N ASP A 44 -5.19 -3.35 7.55
CA ASP A 44 -5.34 -4.29 8.66
C ASP A 44 -6.78 -4.83 8.82
N VAL A 45 -7.78 -3.95 8.71
CA VAL A 45 -9.20 -4.30 8.76
C VAL A 45 -9.57 -5.14 7.54
N VAL A 46 -9.12 -4.76 6.35
CA VAL A 46 -9.35 -5.52 5.11
C VAL A 46 -8.71 -6.90 5.19
N LEU A 47 -7.49 -6.98 5.71
CA LEU A 47 -6.77 -8.24 5.94
C LEU A 47 -7.49 -9.12 6.97
N ALA A 48 -8.01 -8.54 8.05
CA ALA A 48 -8.78 -9.25 9.07
C ALA A 48 -10.09 -9.82 8.51
N ILE A 49 -10.83 -9.04 7.71
CA ILE A 49 -12.07 -9.50 7.07
C ILE A 49 -11.77 -10.61 6.07
N THR A 50 -10.79 -10.42 5.19
CA THR A 50 -10.45 -11.39 4.15
C THR A 50 -9.92 -12.69 4.75
N SER A 51 -9.09 -12.62 5.79
CA SER A 51 -8.61 -13.80 6.51
C SER A 51 -9.74 -14.53 7.23
N ALA A 52 -10.67 -13.82 7.89
CA ALA A 52 -11.83 -14.44 8.50
C ALA A 52 -12.72 -15.17 7.48
N VAL A 53 -12.99 -14.54 6.32
CA VAL A 53 -13.74 -15.17 5.22
C VAL A 53 -12.99 -16.39 4.67
N SER A 54 -11.68 -16.26 4.44
CA SER A 54 -10.83 -17.36 3.95
C SER A 54 -10.77 -18.54 4.92
N VAL A 55 -10.72 -18.29 6.22
CA VAL A 55 -10.77 -19.35 7.25
C VAL A 55 -12.11 -20.09 7.24
N ILE A 56 -13.23 -19.35 7.08
CA ILE A 56 -14.57 -19.94 6.98
C ILE A 56 -14.68 -20.81 5.71
N GLU A 57 -14.15 -20.33 4.60
CA GLU A 57 -14.16 -21.06 3.32
C GLU A 57 -13.23 -22.29 3.34
N SER A 58 -12.03 -22.18 3.92
CA SER A 58 -11.08 -23.29 4.03
C SER A 58 -11.58 -24.44 4.93
N GLY A 59 -12.44 -24.13 5.92
CA GLY A 59 -13.15 -25.14 6.72
C GLY A 59 -14.17 -25.96 5.92
N VAL A 60 -14.55 -25.48 4.73
CA VAL A 60 -15.41 -26.18 3.79
C VAL A 60 -14.56 -26.56 2.58
N ALA A 61 -13.98 -27.76 2.59
CA ALA A 61 -13.15 -28.24 1.49
C ALA A 61 -13.96 -28.26 0.17
N HIS A 62 -13.85 -27.20 -0.62
CA HIS A 62 -14.46 -27.07 -1.93
C HIS A 62 -13.39 -26.92 -3.00
N ALA A 63 -13.53 -27.71 -4.07
CA ALA A 63 -12.69 -27.61 -5.25
C ALA A 63 -12.83 -26.21 -5.85
N VAL A 64 -11.69 -25.57 -6.13
CA VAL A 64 -11.58 -24.19 -6.61
C VAL A 64 -12.25 -24.09 -7.98
N GLU A 65 -13.40 -23.42 -8.04
CA GLU A 65 -14.06 -22.98 -9.28
C GLU A 65 -14.09 -21.44 -9.32
N PRO A 66 -14.10 -20.80 -10.51
CA PRO A 66 -14.02 -19.34 -10.63
C PRO A 66 -15.22 -18.64 -9.96
N VAL A 67 -14.95 -17.81 -8.95
CA VAL A 67 -15.98 -17.07 -8.20
C VAL A 67 -16.45 -15.83 -8.99
N ALA A 68 -17.73 -15.79 -9.33
CA ALA A 68 -18.39 -14.58 -9.81
C ALA A 68 -18.60 -13.61 -8.63
N VAL A 69 -18.06 -12.39 -8.73
CA VAL A 69 -18.20 -11.36 -7.68
C VAL A 69 -19.59 -10.75 -7.76
N CYS A 70 -20.48 -11.14 -6.83
CA CYS A 70 -21.76 -10.46 -6.60
C CYS A 70 -21.62 -9.50 -5.41
N LEU A 71 -21.78 -8.20 -5.66
CA LEU A 71 -21.76 -7.17 -4.62
C LEU A 71 -23.11 -7.17 -3.89
N GLY A 72 -23.18 -7.71 -2.67
CA GLY A 72 -24.38 -7.76 -1.84
C GLY A 72 -24.19 -7.01 -0.52
N LEU A 73 -25.25 -6.34 -0.04
CA LEU A 73 -25.25 -5.68 1.28
C LEU A 73 -25.25 -6.74 2.39
N ILE A 74 -24.21 -6.73 3.22
CA ILE A 74 -24.07 -7.64 4.36
C ILE A 74 -24.85 -7.07 5.55
N LYS A 75 -25.85 -7.80 6.07
CA LYS A 75 -26.42 -7.52 7.39
C LYS A 75 -25.50 -8.11 8.45
N LEU A 76 -25.01 -7.26 9.35
CA LEU A 76 -24.11 -7.64 10.43
C LEU A 76 -24.85 -8.52 11.46
N ALA A 77 -24.57 -9.83 11.47
CA ALA A 77 -24.96 -10.71 12.57
C ALA A 77 -24.00 -10.49 13.76
N GLY A 78 -24.54 -10.43 14.98
CA GLY A 78 -23.79 -10.05 16.17
C GLY A 78 -22.55 -10.94 16.42
N PRO A 79 -21.43 -10.37 16.91
CA PRO A 79 -20.15 -11.06 16.98
C PRO A 79 -20.17 -12.23 17.97
N LYS A 80 -19.75 -13.42 17.51
CA LYS A 80 -19.30 -14.51 18.37
C LYS A 80 -17.77 -14.36 18.54
N PRO A 81 -17.23 -14.23 19.76
CA PRO A 81 -15.79 -14.05 19.94
C PRO A 81 -15.04 -15.31 19.49
N LEU A 82 -14.16 -15.15 18.50
CA LEU A 82 -13.10 -16.11 18.18
C LEU A 82 -11.77 -15.54 18.71
N PRO A 83 -10.83 -16.37 19.19
CA PRO A 83 -9.51 -15.89 19.56
C PRO A 83 -8.81 -15.37 18.31
N ALA A 84 -8.63 -14.05 18.23
CA ALA A 84 -7.74 -13.43 17.25
C ALA A 84 -6.30 -13.64 17.76
N GLY A 85 -5.54 -14.52 17.10
CA GLY A 85 -4.09 -14.46 17.23
C GLY A 85 -3.61 -13.12 16.68
N PRO A 86 -2.53 -12.52 17.23
CA PRO A 86 -1.96 -11.30 16.67
C PRO A 86 -1.63 -11.55 15.19
N LEU A 87 -2.28 -10.82 14.29
CA LEU A 87 -1.76 -10.69 12.94
C LEU A 87 -0.52 -9.79 13.06
N GLU A 88 0.63 -10.30 12.66
CA GLU A 88 1.87 -9.54 12.60
C GLU A 88 1.59 -8.24 11.82
N SER A 89 1.77 -7.08 12.46
CA SER A 89 1.67 -5.80 11.77
C SER A 89 2.91 -5.66 10.91
N VAL A 90 2.81 -6.07 9.64
CA VAL A 90 3.85 -5.75 8.66
C VAL A 90 3.79 -4.23 8.50
N SER A 91 4.77 -3.53 9.07
CA SER A 91 4.92 -2.09 8.88
C SER A 91 5.32 -1.82 7.43
N THR A 92 4.32 -1.79 6.57
CA THR A 92 4.48 -1.65 5.11
C THR A 92 4.92 -0.23 4.76
N ARG A 93 4.73 0.72 5.69
CA ARG A 93 4.95 2.16 5.50
C ARG A 93 5.79 2.80 6.60
N ALA A 94 6.87 2.15 7.04
CA ALA A 94 7.82 2.82 7.92
C ALA A 94 8.35 4.11 7.27
N PRO A 95 8.49 5.23 8.01
CA PRO A 95 9.00 6.47 7.47
C PRO A 95 10.42 6.28 6.88
N PRO A 96 10.81 7.08 5.86
CA PRO A 96 12.17 7.04 5.32
C PRO A 96 13.20 7.23 6.45
N GLN A 97 14.22 6.38 6.49
CA GLN A 97 15.28 6.53 7.49
C GLN A 97 16.07 7.81 7.21
N HIS A 98 16.17 8.69 8.21
CA HIS A 98 17.00 9.88 8.10
C HIS A 98 18.47 9.45 8.05
N PRO A 99 19.28 9.93 7.08
CA PRO A 99 20.72 9.65 7.09
C PRO A 99 21.34 10.30 8.34
N SER A 100 22.07 9.50 9.11
CA SER A 100 22.87 9.91 10.28
C SER A 100 24.13 10.66 9.88
#